data_AF-A0A1Q9VWI5-F1
#
_entry.id   AF-A0A1Q9VWI5-F1
#
_cell.length_a   1.000
_cell.length_b   1.000
_cell.length_c   1.000
_cell.angle_alpha   90.00
_cell.angle_beta   90.00
_cell.angle_gamma   90.00
#
_symmetry.space_group_name_H-M   'P 1'
#
loop_
_entity.id
_entity.type
_entity.pdbx_description
1 polymer ?
#
loop_
_entity_poly.entity_id
_entity_poly.type
_entity_poly.pdbx_seq_one_letter_code
_entity_poly.pdbx_strand_id
1 'polypeptide(L)'
;MRIELTVTEAVELARAGGGLPPFVRTVTGEGDDVRVALDLREVPDPPSALRLAARLVPVVRVTLRLESFVAGTAVVAVEANAAGLPAHKLLGIAEGPLQAVLRSRGLPPDALHVLPGARVAVDAQALLAAAAADRLPGARLTDLAYADGTVRAEAVL
;
A
#
# COMPACT_ATOMS: atom_id res chain seq x y z
N MET A 1 -1.77 12.03 19.86
CA MET A 1 -0.40 11.69 19.40
C MET A 1 -0.29 12.05 17.93
N ARG A 2 0.81 12.68 17.51
CA ARG A 2 1.07 13.04 16.11
C ARG A 2 2.39 12.40 15.69
N ILE A 3 2.40 11.74 14.54
CA ILE A 3 3.56 11.10 13.93
C ILE A 3 3.75 11.73 12.57
N GLU A 4 4.99 12.13 12.28
CA GLU A 4 5.41 12.63 10.98
C GLU A 4 6.65 11.90 10.54
N LEU A 5 6.60 11.36 9.33
CA LEU A 5 7.70 10.60 8.73
C LEU A 5 7.79 10.98 7.26
N THR A 6 9.01 11.19 6.78
CA THR A 6 9.26 11.18 5.34
C THR A 6 8.96 9.78 4.78
N VAL A 7 8.68 9.68 3.48
CA VAL A 7 8.51 8.38 2.82
C VAL A 7 9.73 7.48 3.05
N THR A 8 10.94 8.05 3.03
CA THR A 8 12.18 7.31 3.28
C THR A 8 12.18 6.71 4.68
N GLU A 9 11.86 7.47 5.72
CA GLU A 9 11.80 6.96 7.10
C GLU A 9 10.73 5.89 7.28
N ALA A 10 9.53 6.09 6.69
CA ALA A 10 8.46 5.10 6.72
C ALA A 10 8.87 3.78 6.04
N VAL A 11 9.59 3.85 4.92
CA VAL A 11 10.11 2.70 4.18
C VAL A 11 11.19 1.97 4.96
N GLU A 12 12.12 2.69 5.58
CA GLU A 12 13.16 2.09 6.43
C GLU A 12 12.55 1.42 7.66
N LEU A 13 11.56 2.04 8.29
CA LEU A 13 10.81 1.43 9.40
C LEU A 13 10.10 0.15 8.95
N ALA A 14 9.44 0.20 7.79
CA ALA A 14 8.79 -0.97 7.20
C ALA A 14 9.80 -2.08 6.86
N ARG A 15 10.99 -1.76 6.35
CA ARG A 15 12.05 -2.75 6.09
C ARG A 15 12.55 -3.38 7.38
N ALA A 16 12.85 -2.57 8.39
CA ALA A 16 13.31 -3.05 9.70
C ALA A 16 12.28 -3.99 10.36
N GLY A 17 10.99 -3.73 10.16
CA GLY A 17 9.90 -4.58 10.64
C GLY A 17 9.48 -5.73 9.69
N GLY A 18 10.14 -5.93 8.55
CA GLY A 18 9.74 -6.94 7.55
C GLY A 18 8.39 -6.67 6.85
N GLY A 19 7.91 -5.43 6.92
CA GLY A 19 6.59 -4.98 6.45
C GLY A 19 6.50 -4.76 4.93
N LEU A 20 7.61 -4.54 4.22
CA LEU A 20 7.56 -4.39 2.76
C LEU A 20 7.42 -5.75 2.07
N PRO A 21 6.43 -5.93 1.16
CA PRO A 21 6.34 -7.14 0.35
C PRO A 21 7.60 -7.34 -0.51
N PRO A 22 8.00 -8.60 -0.81
CA PRO A 22 9.25 -8.90 -1.51
C PRO A 22 9.31 -8.26 -2.91
N PHE A 23 8.17 -8.21 -3.61
CA PHE A 23 8.06 -7.60 -4.93
C PHE A 23 8.18 -6.07 -4.95
N VAL A 24 8.27 -5.38 -3.81
CA VAL A 24 8.46 -3.93 -3.75
C VAL A 24 9.96 -3.63 -3.81
N ARG A 25 10.42 -3.03 -4.92
CA ARG A 25 11.84 -2.69 -5.15
C ARG A 25 12.22 -1.34 -4.58
N THR A 26 11.46 -0.31 -4.95
CA THR A 26 11.72 1.07 -4.55
C THR A 26 10.43 1.74 -4.15
N VAL A 27 10.52 2.63 -3.17
CA VAL A 27 9.44 3.53 -2.75
C VAL A 27 10.08 4.89 -2.52
N THR A 28 9.57 5.91 -3.17
CA THR A 28 10.10 7.28 -3.11
C THR A 28 8.94 8.27 -3.07
N GLY A 29 9.07 9.35 -2.30
CA GLY A 29 8.11 10.45 -2.28
C GLY A 29 8.54 11.59 -3.19
N GLU A 30 7.58 12.19 -3.92
CA GLU A 30 7.79 13.42 -4.68
C GLU A 30 6.51 14.27 -4.66
N GLY A 31 6.57 15.43 -3.99
CA GLY A 31 5.38 16.25 -3.75
C GLY A 31 4.29 15.46 -3.03
N ASP A 32 3.11 15.40 -3.63
CA ASP A 32 1.94 14.67 -3.11
C ASP A 32 1.82 13.23 -3.63
N ASP A 33 2.82 12.76 -4.37
CA ASP A 33 2.84 11.44 -4.96
C ASP A 33 3.88 10.51 -4.33
N VAL A 34 3.47 9.26 -4.05
CA VAL A 34 4.39 8.17 -3.69
C VAL A 34 4.61 7.31 -4.93
N ARG A 35 5.86 7.23 -5.39
CA ARG A 35 6.26 6.39 -6.52
C ARG A 35 6.82 5.07 -6.02
N VAL A 36 6.31 3.98 -6.58
CA VAL A 36 6.68 2.61 -6.22
C VAL A 36 7.12 1.86 -7.47
N ALA A 37 8.23 1.15 -7.41
CA ALA A 37 8.60 0.17 -8.43
C ALA A 37 8.39 -1.24 -7.90
N LEU A 38 7.67 -2.05 -8.68
CA LEU A 38 7.30 -3.42 -8.36
C LEU A 38 7.96 -4.39 -9.34
N ASP A 39 8.50 -5.51 -8.85
CA ASP A 39 8.92 -6.63 -9.71
C ASP A 39 7.85 -7.72 -9.68
N LEU A 40 7.10 -7.82 -10.78
CA LEU A 40 5.97 -8.73 -10.89
C LEU A 40 6.37 -10.21 -10.77
N ARG A 41 7.65 -10.54 -11.01
CA ARG A 41 8.15 -11.92 -10.91
C ARG A 41 8.29 -12.40 -9.48
N GLU A 42 8.33 -11.48 -8.52
CA GLU A 42 8.44 -11.78 -7.08
C GLU A 42 7.08 -11.73 -6.36
N VAL A 43 5.99 -11.50 -7.10
CA VAL A 43 4.65 -11.61 -6.53
C VAL A 43 4.41 -13.07 -6.15
N PRO A 44 4.04 -13.38 -4.89
CA PRO A 44 3.75 -14.74 -4.47
C PRO A 44 2.47 -15.24 -5.11
N ASP A 45 2.46 -16.53 -5.49
CA ASP A 45 1.32 -17.23 -6.11
C ASP A 45 0.56 -16.41 -7.17
N PRO A 46 1.26 -15.85 -8.19
CA PRO A 46 0.65 -14.92 -9.10
C PRO A 46 -0.35 -15.65 -10.02
N PRO A 47 -1.54 -15.07 -10.28
CA PRO A 47 -2.48 -15.65 -11.23
C PRO A 47 -1.84 -15.77 -12.62
N SER A 48 -2.34 -16.68 -13.46
CA SER A 48 -1.79 -16.95 -14.80
C SER A 48 -1.63 -15.69 -15.65
N ALA A 49 -2.61 -14.78 -15.61
CA ALA A 49 -2.55 -13.49 -16.30
C ALA A 49 -1.38 -12.63 -15.82
N LEU A 50 -1.14 -12.56 -14.51
CA LEU A 50 -0.02 -11.81 -13.93
C LEU A 50 1.33 -12.45 -14.29
N ARG A 51 1.41 -13.79 -14.32
CA ARG A 51 2.62 -14.50 -14.78
C ARG A 51 2.97 -14.16 -16.22
N LEU A 52 1.98 -14.06 -17.11
CA LEU A 52 2.19 -13.65 -18.49
C LEU A 52 2.64 -12.18 -18.57
N ALA A 53 1.97 -11.30 -17.83
CA ALA A 53 2.35 -9.88 -17.75
C ALA A 53 3.80 -9.72 -17.27
N ALA A 54 4.22 -10.46 -16.24
CA ALA A 54 5.57 -10.43 -15.70
C ALA A 54 6.67 -10.87 -16.69
N ARG A 55 6.33 -11.69 -17.70
CA ARG A 55 7.28 -12.07 -18.77
C ARG A 55 7.49 -10.97 -19.81
N LEU A 56 6.48 -10.12 -20.01
CA LEU A 56 6.51 -9.01 -20.98
C LEU A 56 7.01 -7.72 -20.33
N VAL A 57 6.51 -7.43 -19.13
CA VAL A 57 6.75 -6.22 -18.35
C VAL A 57 7.09 -6.66 -16.92
N PRO A 58 8.34 -7.07 -16.65
CA PRO A 58 8.72 -7.59 -15.34
C PRO A 58 8.66 -6.52 -14.25
N VAL A 59 8.89 -5.25 -14.61
CA VAL A 59 8.90 -4.14 -13.67
C VAL A 59 7.77 -3.17 -13.99
N VAL A 60 6.95 -2.89 -12.99
CA VAL A 60 5.86 -1.91 -13.07
C VAL A 60 6.19 -0.72 -12.17
N ARG A 61 6.02 0.49 -12.71
CA ARG A 61 6.11 1.71 -11.92
C ARG A 61 4.70 2.19 -11.60
N VAL A 62 4.46 2.51 -10.34
CA VAL A 62 3.16 2.93 -9.82
C VAL A 62 3.33 4.28 -9.14
N THR A 63 2.43 5.20 -9.41
CA THR A 63 2.26 6.45 -8.67
C THR A 63 1.02 6.32 -7.81
N LEU A 64 1.15 6.59 -6.52
CA LEU A 64 0.09 6.52 -5.53
C LEU A 64 -0.18 7.93 -5.00
N ARG A 65 -1.45 8.30 -4.91
CA ARG A 65 -1.87 9.57 -4.30
C ARG A 65 -2.96 9.30 -3.27
N LEU A 66 -2.76 9.79 -2.05
CA LEU A 66 -3.80 9.74 -1.03
C LEU A 66 -4.90 10.75 -1.37
N GLU A 67 -6.09 10.27 -1.71
CA GLU A 67 -7.23 11.14 -2.07
C GLU A 67 -8.03 11.55 -0.84
N SER A 68 -8.24 10.63 0.11
CA SER A 68 -9.00 10.91 1.33
C SER A 68 -8.68 9.94 2.45
N PHE A 69 -8.95 10.36 3.67
CA PHE A 69 -8.95 9.51 4.86
C PHE A 69 -10.22 9.79 5.66
N VAL A 70 -11.09 8.78 5.80
CA VAL A 70 -12.36 8.92 6.50
C VAL A 70 -12.60 7.67 7.35
N ALA A 71 -12.92 7.89 8.62
CA ALA A 71 -13.28 6.81 9.57
C ALA A 71 -12.26 5.65 9.61
N GLY A 72 -10.96 5.96 9.55
CA GLY A 72 -9.91 4.93 9.60
C GLY A 72 -9.52 4.34 8.25
N THR A 73 -10.26 4.66 7.17
CA THR A 73 -10.00 4.15 5.82
C THR A 73 -9.37 5.22 4.93
N ALA A 74 -8.23 4.89 4.34
CA ALA A 74 -7.55 5.69 3.34
C ALA A 74 -7.99 5.26 1.92
N VAL A 75 -8.35 6.22 1.07
CA VAL A 75 -8.55 5.99 -0.36
C VAL A 75 -7.33 6.50 -1.12
N VAL A 76 -6.69 5.61 -1.86
CA VAL A 76 -5.47 5.88 -2.61
C VAL A 76 -5.78 5.73 -4.10
N ALA A 77 -5.58 6.79 -4.87
CA ALA A 77 -5.55 6.73 -6.32
C ALA A 77 -4.25 6.08 -6.79
N VAL A 78 -4.36 5.26 -7.83
CA VAL A 78 -3.26 4.48 -8.37
C VAL A 78 -3.14 4.73 -9.86
N GLU A 79 -1.98 5.23 -10.27
CA GLU A 79 -1.58 5.28 -11.66
C GLU A 79 -0.45 4.27 -11.88
N ALA A 80 -0.60 3.37 -12.86
CA ALA A 80 0.42 2.38 -13.16
C ALA A 80 0.92 2.54 -14.58
N ASN A 81 2.24 2.57 -14.71
CA ASN A 81 2.97 2.64 -15.96
C ASN A 81 3.63 1.27 -16.22
N ALA A 82 3.01 0.49 -17.10
CA ALA A 82 3.41 -0.87 -17.43
C ALA A 82 3.43 -1.12 -18.95
N ALA A 83 4.20 -0.33 -19.70
CA ALA A 83 4.36 -0.47 -21.16
C ALA A 83 3.04 -0.64 -21.94
N GLY A 84 2.03 0.17 -21.62
CA GLY A 84 0.71 0.14 -22.26
C GLY A 84 -0.35 -0.70 -21.54
N LEU A 85 -0.04 -1.38 -20.43
CA LEU A 85 -1.05 -1.99 -19.56
C LEU A 85 -1.72 -0.92 -18.67
N PRO A 86 -3.05 -0.73 -18.77
CA PRO A 86 -3.76 0.22 -17.92
C PRO A 86 -3.76 -0.20 -16.45
N ALA A 87 -3.62 0.78 -15.54
CA ALA A 87 -3.59 0.58 -14.09
C ALA A 87 -4.77 -0.23 -13.54
N HIS A 88 -5.99 0.07 -13.99
CA HIS A 88 -7.20 -0.62 -13.55
C HIS A 88 -7.18 -2.13 -13.86
N LYS A 89 -6.50 -2.57 -14.93
CA LYS A 89 -6.36 -3.99 -15.26
C LYS A 89 -5.37 -4.69 -14.33
N LEU A 90 -4.30 -4.00 -13.95
CA LEU A 90 -3.31 -4.51 -13.00
C LEU A 90 -3.87 -4.58 -11.58
N LEU A 91 -4.63 -3.56 -11.17
CA LEU A 91 -5.26 -3.56 -9.86
C LEU A 91 -6.31 -4.66 -9.70
N GLY A 92 -7.14 -4.88 -10.73
CA GLY A 92 -8.17 -5.93 -10.68
C GLY A 92 -7.62 -7.34 -10.49
N ILE A 93 -6.35 -7.59 -10.83
CA ILE A 93 -5.68 -8.87 -10.61
C ILE A 93 -4.75 -8.88 -9.38
N ALA A 94 -4.51 -7.72 -8.77
CA ALA A 94 -3.57 -7.56 -7.66
C ALA A 94 -4.22 -7.68 -6.28
N GLU A 95 -5.56 -7.54 -6.17
CA GLU A 95 -6.26 -7.62 -4.87
C GLU A 95 -5.97 -8.94 -4.14
N GLY A 96 -6.21 -10.08 -4.80
CA GLY A 96 -5.95 -11.41 -4.20
C GLY A 96 -4.51 -11.57 -3.69
N PRO A 97 -3.47 -11.30 -4.51
CA PRO A 97 -2.08 -11.32 -4.05
C PRO A 97 -1.79 -10.37 -2.87
N LEU A 98 -2.32 -9.14 -2.88
CA LEU A 98 -2.14 -8.20 -1.77
C LEU A 98 -2.80 -8.69 -0.48
N GLN A 99 -4.02 -9.22 -0.58
CA GLN A 99 -4.73 -9.82 0.55
C GLN A 99 -4.01 -11.07 1.08
N ALA A 100 -3.39 -11.87 0.21
CA ALA A 100 -2.56 -13.00 0.62
C ALA A 100 -1.33 -12.57 1.42
N VAL A 101 -0.71 -11.44 1.03
CA VAL A 101 0.41 -10.83 1.77
C VAL A 101 -0.03 -10.28 3.12
N LEU A 102 -1.21 -9.66 3.21
CA LEU A 102 -1.77 -9.23 4.51
C LEU A 102 -1.98 -10.44 5.42
N ARG A 103 -2.64 -11.47 4.90
CA ARG A 103 -2.93 -12.70 5.64
C ARG A 103 -1.66 -13.41 6.12
N SER A 104 -0.62 -13.50 5.30
CA SER A 104 0.65 -14.14 5.69
C SER A 104 1.38 -13.39 6.81
N ARG A 105 1.00 -12.13 7.08
CA ARG A 105 1.51 -11.29 8.16
C ARG A 105 0.59 -11.21 9.37
N GLY A 106 -0.48 -12.01 9.40
CA GLY A 106 -1.49 -11.95 10.46
C GLY A 106 -2.34 -10.69 10.42
N LEU A 107 -2.35 -9.97 9.29
CA LEU A 107 -3.15 -8.77 9.09
C LEU A 107 -4.50 -9.11 8.44
N PRO A 108 -5.56 -8.33 8.73
CA PRO A 108 -6.88 -8.52 8.13
C PRO A 108 -6.79 -8.37 6.60
N PRO A 109 -7.09 -9.41 5.81
CA PRO A 109 -7.03 -9.32 4.35
C PRO A 109 -8.10 -8.38 3.78
N ASP A 110 -9.24 -8.29 4.45
CA ASP A 110 -10.34 -7.36 4.14
C ASP A 110 -10.03 -5.89 4.46
N ALA A 111 -8.88 -5.60 5.08
CA ALA A 111 -8.42 -4.21 5.21
C ALA A 111 -7.91 -3.60 3.89
N LEU A 112 -7.94 -4.34 2.78
CA LEU A 112 -7.59 -3.83 1.46
C LEU A 112 -8.62 -4.25 0.41
N HIS A 113 -9.14 -3.25 -0.30
CA HIS A 113 -10.10 -3.43 -1.38
C HIS A 113 -9.74 -2.59 -2.60
N VAL A 114 -9.85 -3.19 -3.78
CA VAL A 114 -9.72 -2.46 -5.04
C VAL A 114 -11.07 -1.85 -5.40
N LEU A 115 -11.07 -0.54 -5.61
CA LEU A 115 -12.24 0.24 -6.00
C LEU A 115 -12.23 0.51 -7.53
N PRO A 116 -13.39 0.83 -8.12
CA PRO A 116 -13.47 1.34 -9.48
C PRO A 116 -12.60 2.60 -9.69
N GLY A 117 -12.16 2.83 -10.93
CA GLY A 117 -11.40 4.04 -11.27
C GLY A 117 -9.93 4.02 -10.84
N ALA A 118 -9.34 2.82 -10.72
CA ALA A 118 -7.94 2.63 -10.30
C ALA A 118 -7.65 3.22 -8.91
N ARG A 119 -8.50 2.87 -7.94
CA ARG A 119 -8.38 3.28 -6.54
C ARG A 119 -8.27 2.06 -5.64
N VAL A 120 -7.68 2.24 -4.47
CA VAL A 120 -7.58 1.22 -3.43
C VAL A 120 -8.06 1.84 -2.12
N ALA A 121 -8.99 1.17 -1.45
CA ALA A 121 -9.34 1.46 -0.06
C ALA A 121 -8.44 0.62 0.85
N VAL A 122 -7.86 1.27 1.85
CA VAL A 122 -7.02 0.65 2.88
C VAL A 122 -7.57 1.03 4.25
N ASP A 123 -8.08 0.05 4.99
CA ASP A 123 -8.49 0.24 6.39
C ASP A 123 -7.25 0.29 7.29
N ALA A 124 -6.66 1.49 7.36
CA ALA A 124 -5.47 1.74 8.16
C ALA A 124 -5.74 1.55 9.66
N GLN A 125 -6.98 1.77 10.11
CA GLN A 125 -7.37 1.55 11.50
C GLN A 125 -7.38 0.05 11.85
N ALA A 126 -7.95 -0.80 11.00
CA ALA A 126 -7.92 -2.25 11.19
C ALA A 126 -6.49 -2.79 11.16
N LEU A 127 -5.65 -2.28 10.25
CA LEU A 127 -4.23 -2.64 10.18
C LEU A 127 -3.47 -2.22 11.44
N LEU A 128 -3.70 -1.01 11.96
CA LEU A 128 -3.09 -0.55 13.22
C LEU A 128 -3.53 -1.43 14.40
N ALA A 129 -4.83 -1.69 14.52
CA ALA A 129 -5.38 -2.52 15.58
C ALA A 129 -4.76 -3.92 15.57
N ALA A 130 -4.60 -4.54 14.39
CA ALA A 130 -3.98 -5.86 14.26
C ALA A 130 -2.47 -5.83 14.55
N ALA A 131 -1.73 -4.85 14.04
CA ALA A 131 -0.26 -4.81 14.13
C ALA A 131 0.26 -4.34 15.50
N ALA A 132 -0.56 -3.61 16.26
CA ALA A 132 -0.16 -2.98 17.51
C ALA A 132 -1.09 -3.29 18.69
N ALA A 133 -1.99 -4.28 18.60
CA ALA A 133 -2.95 -4.65 19.64
C ALA A 133 -2.34 -4.68 21.06
N ASP A 134 -1.20 -5.36 21.21
CA ASP A 134 -0.55 -5.56 22.52
C ASP A 134 0.23 -4.32 22.99
N ARG A 135 0.61 -3.43 22.07
CA ARG A 135 1.49 -2.29 22.35
C ARG A 135 0.72 -0.98 22.50
N LEU A 136 -0.38 -0.83 21.76
CA LEU A 136 -1.19 0.38 21.67
C LEU A 136 -2.69 0.00 21.72
N PRO A 137 -3.16 -0.65 22.80
CA PRO A 137 -4.56 -1.02 22.93
C PRO A 137 -5.44 0.24 22.93
N GLY A 138 -6.50 0.23 22.12
CA GLY A 138 -7.43 1.36 22.03
C GLY A 138 -7.02 2.47 21.06
N ALA A 139 -5.83 2.40 20.46
CA ALA A 139 -5.36 3.42 19.54
C ALA A 139 -6.31 3.61 18.34
N ARG A 140 -6.69 4.87 18.08
CA ARG A 140 -7.54 5.26 16.96
C ARG A 140 -6.87 6.34 16.12
N LEU A 141 -6.69 6.06 14.83
CA LEU A 141 -6.30 7.04 13.83
C LEU A 141 -7.44 8.03 13.62
N THR A 142 -7.16 9.29 13.88
CA THR A 142 -8.10 10.40 13.65
C THR A 142 -7.82 11.11 12.35
N ASP A 143 -6.58 11.05 11.86
CA ASP A 143 -6.18 11.68 10.61
C ASP A 143 -5.00 10.95 9.97
N LEU A 144 -4.96 10.99 8.63
CA LEU A 144 -3.85 10.52 7.81
C LEU A 144 -3.76 11.41 6.57
N ALA A 145 -2.59 12.02 6.38
CA ALA A 145 -2.31 12.87 5.25
C ALA A 145 -0.94 12.55 4.65
N TYR A 146 -0.80 12.82 3.35
CA TYR A 146 0.47 12.82 2.66
C TYR A 146 0.56 14.11 1.85
N ALA A 147 1.59 14.90 2.14
CA ALA A 147 1.84 16.15 1.44
C ALA A 147 3.34 16.45 1.49
N ASP A 148 3.87 17.03 0.41
CA ASP A 148 5.26 17.50 0.33
C ASP A 148 6.30 16.45 0.77
N GLY A 149 6.11 15.18 0.41
CA GLY A 149 7.04 14.10 0.75
C GLY A 149 6.87 13.51 2.15
N THR A 150 5.95 14.03 2.96
CA THR A 150 5.77 13.66 4.37
C THR A 150 4.42 13.03 4.63
N VAL A 151 4.44 11.88 5.32
CA VAL A 151 3.25 11.23 5.87
C VAL A 151 3.02 11.80 7.27
N ARG A 152 1.82 12.34 7.51
CA ARG A 152 1.33 12.76 8.84
C ARG A 152 0.20 11.84 9.27
N ALA A 153 0.32 11.27 10.46
CA ALA A 153 -0.74 10.51 11.10
C ALA A 153 -1.06 11.10 12.48
N GLU A 154 -2.35 11.22 12.79
CA GLU A 154 -2.82 11.59 14.13
C GLU A 154 -3.59 10.44 14.74
N ALA A 155 -3.33 10.19 16.02
CA ALA A 155 -3.96 9.12 16.77
C ALA A 155 -4.30 9.54 18.19
N VAL A 156 -5.39 8.98 18.72
CA VAL A 156 -5.76 9.04 20.14
C VAL A 156 -5.68 7.65 20.76
N LEU A 157 -5.53 7.58 22.08
CA LEU A 157 -5.58 6.34 22.86
C LEU A 157 -6.89 6.28 23.64
#